data_AF-A0A2V6R170-F1
#
_entry.id   AF-A0A2V6R170-F1
#
_cell.length_a   1.000
_cell.length_b   1.000
_cell.length_c   1.000
_cell.angle_alpha   90.00
_cell.angle_beta   90.00
_cell.angle_gamma   90.00
#
_symmetry.space_group_name_H-M   'P 1'
#
loop_
_entity.id
_entity.type
_entity.pdbx_description
1 polymer ?
#
loop_
_entity_poly.entity_id
_entity_poly.type
_entity_poly.pdbx_seq_one_letter_code
_entity_poly.pdbx_strand_id
1 'polypeptide(L)'
;MGNTPRAALSRRLGDLLIEDGLITREQLQRALADQRGTRDKIGSVLIRLKLLTEEQLVGFLSKQYGIPSITLSQLDVDPDVLKLVPGDMASKYEVLPVKRTGNTLTLAMADPTNVFALDDVEFLTALRVVPVVASQSAIQKAIERSYHRQNPVLTDIISELEDESSQIEVLADDDGSSSKIDVFELKESADQPPLVRLVNMILVDAIRRGASDIHLEPYEKVFRVRFRVDGVLHEIMIPPKRLEPALISRVKIMANLDIAERRLPQDGRIKLRYNTHEIDFRVSTLPTIYGEKTVMRLLDKDSLQLDLTKLGFDPDALEHFEKAIRSPYGMVLITGP
;
A
#
# COMPACT_ATOMS: atom_id res chain seq x y z
N MET A 1 20.50 -48.25 -8.04
CA MET A 1 19.03 -48.21 -7.77
C MET A 1 18.70 -46.80 -7.34
N GLY A 2 17.84 -46.00 -7.95
CA GLY A 2 17.06 -46.11 -9.16
C GLY A 2 17.15 -44.77 -9.91
N ASN A 3 17.19 -44.87 -11.23
CA ASN A 3 17.34 -43.77 -12.18
C ASN A 3 16.03 -42.97 -12.23
N THR A 4 15.96 -41.79 -11.63
CA THR A 4 14.82 -40.88 -11.82
C THR A 4 14.99 -40.19 -13.17
N PRO A 5 14.09 -40.38 -14.15
CA PRO A 5 14.29 -39.85 -15.49
C PRO A 5 14.16 -38.32 -15.46
N ARG A 6 15.31 -37.68 -15.62
CA ARG A 6 15.50 -36.21 -15.72
C ARG A 6 15.04 -35.66 -17.09
N ALA A 7 13.96 -36.20 -17.65
CA ALA A 7 13.48 -35.90 -18.99
C ALA A 7 11.97 -36.20 -19.16
N ALA A 8 11.11 -35.51 -18.43
CA ALA A 8 9.76 -35.23 -18.92
C ALA A 8 9.77 -33.78 -19.38
N LEU A 9 9.64 -33.53 -20.69
CA LEU A 9 9.35 -32.19 -21.20
C LEU A 9 8.21 -31.63 -20.35
N SER A 10 8.41 -30.42 -19.79
CA SER A 10 7.35 -29.63 -19.15
C SER A 10 6.16 -29.55 -20.11
N ARG A 11 5.20 -30.46 -19.97
CA ARG A 11 4.00 -30.51 -20.82
C ARG A 11 3.26 -29.20 -20.59
N ARG A 12 2.97 -28.49 -21.68
CA ARG A 12 2.33 -27.18 -21.58
C ARG A 12 0.89 -27.39 -21.11
N LEU A 13 0.41 -26.50 -20.24
CA LEU A 13 -0.95 -26.56 -19.70
C LEU A 13 -2.01 -26.77 -20.79
N GLY A 14 -1.87 -26.09 -21.93
CA GLY A 14 -2.78 -26.22 -23.07
C GLY A 14 -2.86 -27.64 -23.64
N ASP A 15 -1.73 -28.35 -23.74
CA ASP A 15 -1.72 -29.73 -24.28
C ASP A 15 -2.40 -30.69 -23.29
N LEU A 16 -2.18 -30.49 -21.99
CA LEU A 16 -2.81 -31.32 -20.95
C LEU A 16 -4.33 -31.09 -20.87
N LEU A 17 -4.80 -29.86 -21.11
CA LEU A 17 -6.23 -29.54 -21.17
C LEU A 17 -6.92 -30.19 -22.38
N ILE A 18 -6.20 -30.39 -23.50
CA ILE A 18 -6.71 -31.14 -24.66
C ILE A 18 -6.78 -32.63 -24.34
N GLU A 19 -5.77 -33.19 -23.66
CA GLU A 19 -5.75 -34.61 -23.26
C GLU A 19 -6.90 -34.97 -22.32
N ASP A 20 -7.26 -34.09 -21.37
CA ASP A 20 -8.39 -34.28 -20.45
C ASP A 20 -9.76 -33.90 -21.07
N GLY A 21 -9.77 -33.49 -22.35
CA GLY A 21 -10.99 -33.20 -23.12
C GLY A 21 -11.70 -31.89 -22.75
N LEU A 22 -11.04 -31.00 -22.02
CA LEU A 22 -11.63 -29.74 -21.55
C LEU A 22 -11.65 -28.65 -22.63
N ILE A 23 -10.70 -28.70 -23.57
CA ILE A 23 -10.61 -27.76 -24.70
C ILE A 23 -10.22 -28.49 -25.99
N THR A 24 -10.58 -27.94 -27.14
CA THR A 24 -10.12 -28.42 -28.45
C THR A 24 -8.82 -27.74 -28.89
N ARG A 25 -8.17 -28.31 -29.91
CA ARG A 25 -6.93 -27.74 -30.47
C ARG A 25 -7.17 -26.38 -31.11
N GLU A 26 -8.33 -26.18 -31.74
CA GLU A 26 -8.75 -24.91 -32.33
C GLU A 26 -8.98 -23.85 -31.24
N GLN A 27 -9.62 -24.24 -30.13
CA GLN A 27 -9.83 -23.37 -28.97
C GLN A 27 -8.50 -22.94 -28.33
N LEU A 28 -7.54 -23.86 -28.18
CA LEU A 28 -6.21 -23.54 -27.69
C LEU A 28 -5.47 -22.58 -28.63
N GLN A 29 -5.53 -22.80 -29.95
CA GLN A 29 -4.91 -21.89 -30.92
C GLN A 29 -5.50 -20.48 -30.84
N ARG A 30 -6.83 -20.36 -30.69
CA ARG A 30 -7.50 -19.07 -30.49
C ARG A 30 -7.03 -18.38 -29.22
N ALA A 31 -6.92 -19.11 -28.11
CA ALA A 31 -6.44 -18.57 -26.84
C ALA A 31 -4.97 -18.13 -26.90
N LEU A 32 -4.11 -18.92 -27.57
CA LEU A 32 -2.70 -18.55 -27.79
C LEU A 32 -2.54 -17.32 -28.68
N ALA A 33 -3.41 -17.15 -29.68
CA ALA A 33 -3.42 -15.96 -30.52
C ALA A 33 -3.79 -14.71 -29.72
N ASP A 34 -4.79 -14.80 -28.84
CA ASP A 34 -5.21 -13.72 -27.92
C ASP A 34 -4.12 -13.42 -26.88
N GLN A 35 -3.42 -14.44 -26.38
CA GLN A 35 -2.33 -14.31 -25.41
C GLN A 35 -1.11 -13.56 -25.97
N ARG A 36 -0.82 -13.63 -27.27
CA ARG A 36 0.38 -13.00 -27.86
C ARG A 36 0.46 -11.48 -27.66
N GLY A 37 -0.65 -10.83 -27.32
CA GLY A 37 -0.72 -9.41 -26.98
C GLY A 37 -0.83 -9.10 -25.48
N THR A 38 -0.96 -10.11 -24.61
CA THR A 38 -1.15 -9.91 -23.17
C THR A 38 -0.07 -10.62 -22.34
N ARG A 39 0.11 -10.19 -21.08
CA ARG A 39 0.97 -10.91 -20.11
C ARG A 39 0.21 -11.98 -19.33
N ASP A 40 -1.02 -12.29 -19.75
CA ASP A 40 -1.89 -13.19 -19.01
C ASP A 40 -1.46 -14.64 -19.17
N LYS A 41 -1.71 -15.45 -18.13
CA LYS A 41 -1.53 -16.90 -18.19
C LYS A 41 -2.58 -17.51 -19.11
N ILE A 42 -2.23 -18.59 -19.82
CA ILE A 42 -3.12 -19.23 -20.81
C ILE A 42 -4.45 -19.69 -20.19
N GLY A 43 -4.45 -20.16 -18.94
CA GLY A 43 -5.66 -20.54 -18.22
C GLY A 43 -6.63 -19.37 -18.04
N SER A 44 -6.12 -18.19 -17.68
CA SER A 44 -6.90 -16.95 -17.53
C SER A 44 -7.51 -16.50 -18.85
N VAL A 45 -6.74 -16.63 -19.95
CA VAL A 45 -7.23 -16.31 -21.31
C VAL A 45 -8.36 -17.27 -21.74
N LEU A 46 -8.22 -18.56 -21.45
CA LEU A 46 -9.26 -19.57 -21.74
C LEU A 46 -10.57 -19.25 -20.99
N ILE A 47 -10.48 -18.82 -19.74
CA ILE A 47 -11.64 -18.38 -18.95
C ILE A 47 -12.27 -17.12 -19.53
N ARG A 48 -11.45 -16.11 -19.86
CA ARG A 48 -11.93 -14.85 -20.47
C ARG A 48 -12.67 -15.07 -21.78
N LEU A 49 -12.17 -16.00 -22.61
CA LEU A 49 -12.81 -16.40 -23.86
C LEU A 49 -14.05 -17.31 -23.66
N LYS A 50 -14.42 -17.60 -22.40
CA LYS A 50 -15.51 -18.51 -22.02
C LYS A 50 -15.35 -19.93 -22.57
N LEU A 51 -14.10 -20.35 -22.79
CA LEU A 51 -13.75 -21.68 -23.26
C LEU A 51 -13.57 -22.68 -22.11
N LEU A 52 -13.34 -22.18 -20.90
CA LEU A 52 -13.15 -22.95 -19.68
C LEU A 52 -13.75 -22.19 -18.49
N THR A 53 -14.35 -22.86 -17.52
CA THR A 53 -14.76 -22.20 -16.25
C THR A 53 -13.62 -22.23 -15.23
N GLU A 54 -13.66 -21.32 -14.25
CA GLU A 54 -12.69 -21.33 -13.14
C GLU A 54 -12.72 -22.65 -12.37
N GLU A 55 -13.91 -23.20 -12.14
CA GLU A 55 -14.09 -24.47 -11.44
C GLU A 55 -13.47 -25.63 -12.21
N GLN A 56 -13.64 -25.67 -13.54
CA GLN A 56 -13.00 -26.67 -14.40
C GLN A 56 -11.47 -26.56 -14.35
N LEU A 57 -10.93 -25.34 -14.40
CA LEU A 57 -9.49 -25.14 -14.34
C LEU A 57 -8.91 -25.55 -12.97
N VAL A 58 -9.53 -25.14 -11.87
CA VAL A 58 -9.09 -25.49 -10.51
C VAL A 58 -9.19 -26.99 -10.28
N GLY A 59 -10.30 -27.62 -10.70
CA GLY A 59 -10.48 -29.07 -10.60
C GLY A 59 -9.45 -29.84 -11.42
N PHE A 60 -9.15 -29.38 -12.63
CA PHE A 60 -8.12 -29.94 -13.48
C PHE A 60 -6.73 -29.85 -12.84
N LEU A 61 -6.33 -28.66 -12.37
CA LEU A 61 -5.03 -28.45 -11.72
C LEU A 61 -4.89 -29.31 -10.45
N SER A 62 -5.96 -29.39 -9.65
CA SER A 62 -6.01 -30.24 -8.45
C SER A 62 -5.76 -31.71 -8.77
N LYS A 63 -6.48 -32.26 -9.77
CA LYS A 63 -6.34 -33.65 -10.23
C LYS A 63 -4.96 -33.91 -10.86
N GLN A 64 -4.48 -33.00 -11.69
CA GLN A 64 -3.25 -33.18 -12.45
C GLN A 64 -1.99 -33.18 -11.56
N TYR A 65 -1.97 -32.31 -10.54
CA TYR A 65 -0.81 -32.15 -9.65
C TYR A 65 -0.97 -32.84 -8.29
N GLY A 66 -2.15 -33.40 -8.01
CA GLY A 66 -2.44 -34.05 -6.72
C GLY A 66 -2.50 -33.06 -5.55
N ILE A 67 -2.91 -31.82 -5.82
CA ILE A 67 -2.92 -30.71 -4.85
C ILE A 67 -4.37 -30.36 -4.50
N PRO A 68 -4.77 -30.32 -3.22
CA PRO A 68 -6.14 -29.97 -2.84
C PRO A 68 -6.56 -28.58 -3.35
N SER A 69 -7.82 -28.45 -3.74
CA SER A 69 -8.42 -27.14 -4.05
C SER A 69 -9.09 -26.53 -2.82
N ILE A 70 -9.16 -25.19 -2.77
CA ILE A 70 -9.83 -24.45 -1.72
C ILE A 70 -10.73 -23.34 -2.30
N THR A 71 -11.87 -23.11 -1.65
CA THR A 71 -12.77 -21.99 -1.96
C THR A 71 -12.52 -20.84 -0.98
N LEU A 72 -12.12 -19.67 -1.50
CA LEU A 72 -11.73 -18.51 -0.68
C LEU A 72 -12.89 -17.53 -0.39
N SER A 73 -14.03 -17.71 -1.05
CA SER A 73 -15.16 -16.75 -1.03
C SER A 73 -15.66 -16.43 0.38
N GLN A 74 -15.68 -17.42 1.28
CA GLN A 74 -16.19 -17.30 2.66
C GLN A 74 -15.11 -17.51 3.73
N LEU A 75 -13.84 -17.60 3.34
CA LEU A 75 -12.77 -17.89 4.29
C LEU A 75 -12.28 -16.61 4.96
N ASP A 76 -12.54 -16.47 6.26
CA ASP A 76 -11.88 -15.43 7.06
C ASP A 76 -10.54 -15.98 7.57
N VAL A 77 -9.45 -15.35 7.12
CA VAL A 77 -8.10 -15.78 7.47
C VAL A 77 -7.69 -15.07 8.75
N ASP A 78 -7.11 -15.82 9.68
CA ASP A 78 -6.56 -15.26 10.92
C ASP A 78 -5.56 -14.12 10.60
N PRO A 79 -5.73 -12.92 11.20
CA PRO A 79 -4.82 -11.80 11.01
C PRO A 79 -3.35 -12.12 11.26
N ASP A 80 -3.04 -13.03 12.19
CA ASP A 80 -1.65 -13.42 12.48
C ASP A 80 -1.06 -14.32 11.40
N VAL A 81 -1.89 -15.04 10.64
CA VAL A 81 -1.48 -15.80 9.46
C VAL A 81 -1.27 -14.87 8.27
N LEU A 82 -2.13 -13.85 8.09
CA LEU A 82 -1.99 -12.85 7.03
C LEU A 82 -0.69 -12.04 7.16
N LYS A 83 -0.28 -11.68 8.38
CA LYS A 83 0.99 -10.94 8.61
C LYS A 83 2.24 -11.70 8.20
N LEU A 84 2.18 -13.03 8.05
CA LEU A 84 3.35 -13.84 7.67
C LEU A 84 3.80 -13.55 6.23
N VAL A 85 2.86 -13.19 5.35
CA VAL A 85 3.15 -12.89 3.95
C VAL A 85 2.77 -11.44 3.66
N PRO A 86 3.72 -10.56 3.32
CA PRO A 86 3.43 -9.19 2.93
C PRO A 86 2.47 -9.09 1.73
N GLY A 87 1.57 -8.11 1.74
CA GLY A 87 0.51 -7.98 0.73
C GLY A 87 1.03 -7.70 -0.69
N ASP A 88 2.17 -7.03 -0.82
CA ASP A 88 2.88 -6.83 -2.08
C ASP A 88 3.41 -8.15 -2.66
N MET A 89 3.96 -9.02 -1.82
CA MET A 89 4.38 -10.37 -2.21
C MET A 89 3.17 -11.24 -2.57
N ALA A 90 2.11 -11.21 -1.76
CA ALA A 90 0.85 -11.89 -2.03
C ALA A 90 0.28 -11.50 -3.40
N SER A 91 0.30 -10.20 -3.72
CA SER A 91 -0.18 -9.65 -4.99
C SER A 91 0.73 -10.03 -6.17
N LYS A 92 2.06 -9.91 -6.00
CA LYS A 92 3.05 -10.24 -7.03
C LYS A 92 3.00 -11.70 -7.45
N TYR A 93 2.89 -12.62 -6.48
CA TYR A 93 2.89 -14.06 -6.75
C TYR A 93 1.49 -14.65 -6.93
N GLU A 94 0.44 -13.86 -6.74
CA GLU A 94 -0.95 -14.31 -6.73
C GLU A 94 -1.16 -15.46 -5.73
N VAL A 95 -0.76 -15.21 -4.48
CA VAL A 95 -0.82 -16.17 -3.38
C VAL A 95 -1.49 -15.58 -2.14
N LEU A 96 -2.14 -16.42 -1.34
CA LEU A 96 -2.77 -16.00 -0.09
C LEU A 96 -2.47 -17.03 1.02
N PRO A 97 -1.89 -16.62 2.18
CA PRO A 97 -1.74 -17.52 3.31
C PRO A 97 -3.13 -17.83 3.89
N VAL A 98 -3.43 -19.12 4.08
CA VAL A 98 -4.77 -19.61 4.46
C VAL A 98 -4.81 -20.00 5.94
N LYS A 99 -3.82 -20.79 6.36
CA LYS A 99 -3.77 -21.35 7.71
C LYS A 99 -2.34 -21.71 8.06
N ARG A 100 -1.96 -21.46 9.31
CA ARG A 100 -0.72 -22.00 9.90
C ARG A 100 -1.07 -23.10 10.89
N THR A 101 -0.40 -24.25 10.77
CA THR A 101 -0.47 -25.33 11.75
C THR A 101 0.94 -25.74 12.14
N GLY A 102 1.37 -25.34 13.34
CA GLY A 102 2.75 -25.54 13.80
C GLY A 102 3.77 -24.86 12.88
N ASN A 103 4.61 -25.69 12.23
CA ASN A 103 5.64 -25.24 11.29
C ASN A 103 5.20 -25.31 9.81
N THR A 104 3.92 -25.52 9.55
CA THR A 104 3.39 -25.67 8.19
C THR A 104 2.43 -24.53 7.86
N LEU A 105 2.68 -23.83 6.75
CA LEU A 105 1.83 -22.78 6.20
C LEU A 105 1.09 -23.31 4.97
N THR A 106 -0.24 -23.35 5.04
CA THR A 106 -1.08 -23.61 3.87
C THR A 106 -1.19 -22.33 3.04
N LEU A 107 -0.79 -22.39 1.77
CA LEU A 107 -0.75 -21.25 0.86
C LEU A 107 -1.67 -21.52 -0.33
N ALA A 108 -2.69 -20.68 -0.51
CA ALA A 108 -3.52 -20.72 -1.71
C ALA A 108 -2.79 -20.08 -2.89
N MET A 109 -2.74 -20.76 -4.02
CA MET A 109 -2.02 -20.32 -5.22
C MET A 109 -2.90 -20.49 -6.46
N ALA A 110 -2.81 -19.51 -7.36
CA ALA A 110 -3.47 -19.59 -8.67
C ALA A 110 -2.74 -20.56 -9.61
N ASP A 111 -1.42 -20.64 -9.46
CA ASP A 111 -0.55 -21.51 -10.23
C ASP A 111 0.37 -22.31 -9.28
N PRO A 112 0.05 -23.58 -9.00
CA PRO A 112 0.85 -24.42 -8.11
C PRO A 112 2.20 -24.82 -8.71
N THR A 113 2.45 -24.56 -10.00
CA THR A 113 3.72 -24.87 -10.66
C THR A 113 4.77 -23.77 -10.47
N ASN A 114 4.39 -22.65 -9.87
CA ASN A 114 5.30 -21.55 -9.58
C ASN A 114 6.18 -21.86 -8.34
N VAL A 115 7.22 -22.66 -8.56
CA VAL A 115 8.16 -23.08 -7.50
C VAL A 115 8.88 -21.89 -6.87
N PHE A 116 9.17 -20.83 -7.63
CA PHE A 116 9.80 -19.61 -7.08
C PHE A 116 8.92 -18.93 -6.02
N ALA A 117 7.60 -18.90 -6.22
CA ALA A 117 6.69 -18.35 -5.23
C ALA A 117 6.66 -19.18 -3.94
N LEU A 118 6.80 -20.50 -4.04
CA LEU A 118 6.91 -21.39 -2.88
C LEU A 118 8.22 -21.11 -2.13
N ASP A 119 9.35 -21.14 -2.83
CA ASP A 119 10.68 -20.95 -2.26
C ASP A 119 10.82 -19.58 -1.57
N ASP A 120 10.32 -18.50 -2.19
CA ASP A 120 10.37 -17.15 -1.61
C ASP A 120 9.52 -17.03 -0.35
N VAL A 121 8.33 -17.64 -0.34
CA VAL A 121 7.44 -17.63 0.84
C VAL A 121 8.01 -18.52 1.95
N GLU A 122 8.58 -19.68 1.62
CA GLU A 122 9.28 -20.53 2.60
C GLU A 122 10.47 -19.79 3.21
N PHE A 123 11.29 -19.13 2.39
CA PHE A 123 12.45 -18.36 2.84
C PHE A 123 12.04 -17.22 3.78
N LEU A 124 11.01 -16.45 3.42
CA LEU A 124 10.54 -15.33 4.23
C LEU A 124 9.96 -15.79 5.56
N THR A 125 9.12 -16.82 5.53
CA THR A 125 8.34 -17.24 6.71
C THR A 125 9.12 -18.20 7.61
N ALA A 126 10.18 -18.82 7.10
CA ALA A 126 10.87 -19.95 7.72
C ALA A 126 9.93 -21.13 8.06
N LEU A 127 8.78 -21.21 7.38
CA LEU A 127 7.78 -22.27 7.52
C LEU A 127 7.84 -23.18 6.30
N ARG A 128 7.45 -24.45 6.50
CA ARG A 128 7.20 -25.35 5.38
C ARG A 128 5.90 -24.96 4.69
N VAL A 129 5.93 -24.67 3.40
CA VAL A 129 4.74 -24.25 2.66
C VAL A 129 4.08 -25.47 2.00
N VAL A 130 2.76 -25.57 2.18
CA VAL A 130 1.93 -26.57 1.50
C VAL A 130 0.97 -25.83 0.57
N PRO A 131 1.08 -25.99 -0.76
CA PRO A 131 0.20 -25.32 -1.70
C PRO A 131 -1.20 -25.92 -1.66
N VAL A 132 -2.20 -25.07 -1.88
CA VAL A 132 -3.57 -25.45 -2.26
C VAL A 132 -4.00 -24.61 -3.45
N VAL A 133 -4.78 -25.18 -4.37
CA VAL A 133 -5.17 -24.49 -5.61
C VAL A 133 -6.46 -23.70 -5.38
N ALA A 134 -6.48 -22.43 -5.79
CA ALA A 134 -7.69 -21.63 -5.84
C ALA A 134 -7.76 -20.86 -7.17
N SER A 135 -8.96 -20.36 -7.52
CA SER A 135 -9.07 -19.55 -8.73
C SER A 135 -8.34 -18.22 -8.58
N GLN A 136 -7.76 -17.74 -9.67
CA GLN A 136 -7.02 -16.48 -9.70
C GLN A 136 -7.89 -15.31 -9.22
N SER A 137 -9.15 -15.24 -9.67
CA SER A 137 -10.07 -14.18 -9.26
C SER A 137 -10.43 -14.26 -7.78
N ALA A 138 -10.56 -15.47 -7.21
CA ALA A 138 -10.81 -15.66 -5.79
C ALA A 138 -9.62 -15.22 -4.94
N ILE A 139 -8.39 -15.51 -5.38
CA ILE A 139 -7.17 -15.05 -4.69
C ILE A 139 -7.06 -13.53 -4.73
N GLN A 140 -7.24 -12.91 -5.90
CA GLN A 140 -7.19 -11.45 -6.03
C GLN A 140 -8.20 -10.76 -5.13
N LYS A 141 -9.47 -11.19 -5.15
CA LYS A 141 -10.51 -10.67 -4.25
C LYS A 141 -10.18 -10.88 -2.78
N ALA A 142 -9.60 -12.02 -2.43
CA ALA A 142 -9.21 -12.31 -1.05
C ALA A 142 -8.02 -11.46 -0.59
N ILE A 143 -7.04 -11.20 -1.47
CA ILE A 143 -5.92 -10.28 -1.21
C ILE A 143 -6.44 -8.86 -0.99
N GLU A 144 -7.33 -8.39 -1.86
CA GLU A 144 -7.98 -7.08 -1.73
C GLU A 144 -8.67 -6.97 -0.37
N ARG A 145 -9.52 -7.94 -0.02
CA ARG A 145 -10.23 -7.98 1.28
C ARG A 145 -9.28 -8.05 2.48
N SER A 146 -8.19 -8.79 2.39
CA SER A 146 -7.38 -9.16 3.56
C SER A 146 -6.22 -8.20 3.84
N TYR A 147 -5.60 -7.66 2.78
CA TYR A 147 -4.43 -6.77 2.92
C TYR A 147 -4.77 -5.28 2.82
N HIS A 148 -5.86 -4.88 2.17
CA HIS A 148 -6.32 -3.49 2.24
C HIS A 148 -6.95 -3.16 3.62
N ARG A 149 -7.17 -4.17 4.46
CA ARG A 149 -7.62 -4.08 5.86
C ARG A 149 -6.55 -3.69 6.88
N GLN A 150 -5.35 -3.27 6.47
CA GLN A 150 -4.26 -2.97 7.43
C GLN A 150 -4.46 -1.71 8.31
N ASN A 151 -5.63 -1.06 8.25
CA ASN A 151 -6.13 -0.22 9.34
C ASN A 151 -7.67 -0.35 9.39
N PRO A 152 -8.25 -1.15 10.32
CA PRO A 152 -9.69 -1.32 10.44
C PRO A 152 -10.44 0.02 10.57
N VAL A 153 -9.84 0.96 11.30
CA VAL A 153 -10.34 2.32 11.48
C VAL A 153 -10.40 3.11 10.16
N LEU A 154 -9.47 2.87 9.23
CA LEU A 154 -9.48 3.50 7.91
C LEU A 154 -10.62 2.98 7.06
N THR A 155 -10.81 1.66 7.04
CA THR A 155 -11.87 1.04 6.25
C THR A 155 -13.26 1.45 6.74
N ASP A 156 -13.46 1.53 8.06
CA ASP A 156 -14.74 1.92 8.65
C ASP A 156 -15.08 3.39 8.33
N ILE A 157 -14.12 4.32 8.47
CA ILE A 157 -14.31 5.73 8.11
C ILE A 157 -14.56 5.90 6.60
N ILE A 158 -13.86 5.13 5.76
CA ILE A 158 -14.06 5.18 4.31
C ILE A 158 -15.45 4.63 3.93
N SER A 159 -15.93 3.57 4.60
CA SER A 159 -17.29 3.07 4.40
C SER A 159 -18.36 4.05 4.89
N GLU A 160 -18.15 4.71 6.04
CA GLU A 160 -19.03 5.78 6.52
C GLU A 160 -19.12 6.92 5.48
N LEU A 161 -18.00 7.30 4.86
CA LEU A 161 -17.94 8.28 3.76
C LEU A 161 -18.55 7.78 2.43
N GLU A 162 -18.68 6.47 2.24
CA GLU A 162 -19.40 5.85 1.12
C GLU A 162 -20.91 5.90 1.34
N ASP A 163 -21.37 5.66 2.56
CA ASP A 163 -22.79 5.69 2.91
C ASP A 163 -23.34 7.12 3.02
N GLU A 164 -22.57 8.08 3.54
CA GLU A 164 -22.94 9.51 3.65
C GLU A 164 -22.87 10.27 2.32
N SER A 165 -22.44 9.62 1.23
CA SER A 165 -22.24 10.24 -0.09
C SER A 165 -23.50 10.82 -0.74
N SER A 166 -24.67 10.63 -0.14
CA SER A 166 -25.94 11.23 -0.54
C SER A 166 -26.15 12.67 -0.05
N GLN A 167 -25.33 13.18 0.89
CA GLN A 167 -25.56 14.48 1.57
C GLN A 167 -24.29 15.31 1.84
N ILE A 168 -23.24 15.17 1.03
CA ILE A 168 -22.00 15.95 1.23
C ILE A 168 -22.20 17.39 0.72
N GLU A 169 -22.77 18.25 1.56
CA GLU A 169 -22.63 19.70 1.44
C GLU A 169 -21.34 20.15 2.13
N VAL A 170 -20.51 20.88 1.40
CA VAL A 170 -19.29 21.48 1.93
C VAL A 170 -19.72 22.64 2.81
N LEU A 171 -19.89 22.40 4.11
CA LEU A 171 -20.00 23.47 5.09
C LEU A 171 -18.63 24.16 5.16
N ALA A 172 -18.58 25.39 4.66
CA ALA A 172 -17.49 26.31 4.91
C ALA A 172 -17.60 26.74 6.38
N ASP A 173 -16.92 26.04 7.28
CA ASP A 173 -16.64 26.59 8.60
C ASP A 173 -15.63 27.72 8.43
N ASP A 174 -16.17 28.93 8.28
CA ASP A 174 -15.50 30.20 8.51
C ASP A 174 -15.22 30.32 10.01
N ASP A 175 -14.12 29.71 10.46
CA ASP A 175 -13.53 30.05 11.75
C ASP A 175 -12.08 30.46 11.55
N GLY A 176 -11.93 31.75 11.25
CA GLY A 176 -10.68 32.51 11.20
C GLY A 176 -10.01 32.65 12.57
N SER A 177 -9.67 31.53 13.20
CA SER A 177 -8.83 31.48 14.40
C SER A 177 -7.69 30.51 14.15
N SER A 178 -6.47 31.06 14.16
CA SER A 178 -5.19 30.33 14.17
C SER A 178 -5.01 29.58 15.50
N SER A 179 -5.96 28.70 15.79
CA SER A 179 -6.02 27.91 17.01
C SER A 179 -5.13 26.68 16.86
N LYS A 180 -4.31 26.47 17.89
CA LYS A 180 -3.41 25.32 17.99
C LYS A 180 -4.28 24.05 18.03
N ILE A 181 -4.17 23.19 17.03
CA ILE A 181 -4.89 21.92 16.99
C ILE A 181 -4.20 20.94 17.96
N ASP A 182 -4.86 20.66 19.08
CA ASP A 182 -4.40 19.69 20.09
C ASP A 182 -4.87 18.26 19.75
N VAL A 183 -3.91 17.33 19.60
CA VAL A 183 -4.22 15.93 19.21
C VAL A 183 -5.02 15.16 20.26
N PHE A 184 -5.06 15.63 21.51
CA PHE A 184 -5.88 14.99 22.54
C PHE A 184 -7.40 15.12 22.28
N GLU A 185 -7.85 16.10 21.48
CA GLU A 185 -9.25 16.20 21.05
C GLU A 185 -9.56 15.36 19.80
N LEU A 186 -8.52 14.89 19.09
CA LEU A 186 -8.62 14.18 17.81
C LEU A 186 -8.78 12.66 17.94
N LYS A 187 -8.49 12.08 19.11
CA LYS A 187 -8.47 10.61 19.27
C LYS A 187 -9.80 10.00 19.72
N GLU A 188 -10.77 10.77 20.20
CA GLU A 188 -11.99 10.22 20.84
C GLU A 188 -13.27 11.05 20.65
N SER A 189 -13.41 11.81 19.56
CA SER A 189 -14.69 12.44 19.23
C SER A 189 -15.33 11.74 18.03
N ALA A 190 -16.24 10.78 18.31
CA ALA A 190 -17.13 10.18 17.31
C ALA A 190 -18.02 11.23 16.60
N ASP A 191 -18.10 12.44 17.16
CA ASP A 191 -18.87 13.58 16.65
C ASP A 191 -18.15 14.37 15.54
N GLN A 192 -16.88 14.08 15.22
CA GLN A 192 -16.19 14.77 14.12
C GLN A 192 -16.63 14.22 12.75
N PRO A 193 -16.86 15.10 11.75
CA PRO A 193 -17.18 14.65 10.40
C PRO A 193 -16.16 13.63 9.88
N PRO A 194 -16.58 12.53 9.23
CA PRO A 194 -15.68 11.42 8.86
C PRO A 194 -14.48 11.86 8.01
N LEU A 195 -14.64 12.89 7.17
CA LEU A 195 -13.56 13.48 6.38
C LEU A 195 -12.47 14.11 7.24
N VAL A 196 -12.87 14.82 8.30
CA VAL A 196 -11.94 15.46 9.24
C VAL A 196 -11.14 14.38 9.97
N ARG A 197 -11.82 13.33 10.45
CA ARG A 197 -11.19 12.16 11.07
C ARG A 197 -10.16 11.50 10.15
N LEU A 198 -10.49 11.32 8.86
CA LEU A 198 -9.59 10.72 7.88
C LEU A 198 -8.30 11.52 7.70
N VAL A 199 -8.38 12.84 7.49
CA VAL A 199 -7.18 13.70 7.34
C VAL A 199 -6.32 13.69 8.61
N ASN A 200 -6.94 13.83 9.78
CA ASN A 200 -6.22 13.86 11.06
C ASN A 200 -5.49 12.54 11.30
N MET A 201 -6.12 11.42 10.97
CA MET A 201 -5.52 10.11 11.12
C MET A 201 -4.38 9.89 10.11
N ILE A 202 -4.47 10.39 8.87
CA ILE A 202 -3.33 10.40 7.91
C ILE A 202 -2.12 11.13 8.51
N LEU A 203 -2.33 12.31 9.10
CA LEU A 203 -1.25 13.11 9.72
C LEU A 203 -0.62 12.36 10.91
N VAL A 204 -1.45 11.79 11.79
CA VAL A 204 -0.97 11.03 12.96
C VAL A 204 -0.23 9.75 12.56
N ASP A 205 -0.72 9.03 11.54
CA ASP A 205 -0.06 7.82 11.04
C ASP A 205 1.30 8.14 10.43
N ALA A 206 1.42 9.24 9.68
CA ALA A 206 2.69 9.71 9.16
C ALA A 206 3.71 10.02 10.27
N ILE A 207 3.28 10.66 11.35
CA ILE A 207 4.13 10.93 12.53
C ILE A 207 4.58 9.62 13.19
N ARG A 208 3.64 8.70 13.44
CA ARG A 208 3.94 7.40 14.07
C ARG A 208 4.93 6.56 13.26
N ARG A 209 4.85 6.64 11.94
CA ARG A 209 5.75 5.92 11.02
C ARG A 209 7.06 6.66 10.76
N GLY A 210 7.28 7.84 11.34
CA GLY A 210 8.50 8.62 11.12
C GLY A 210 8.65 9.14 9.69
N ALA A 211 7.56 9.48 9.01
CA ALA A 211 7.60 9.97 7.64
C ALA A 211 8.19 11.39 7.54
N SER A 212 9.01 11.65 6.51
CA SER A 212 9.52 12.99 6.18
C SER A 212 8.54 13.81 5.34
N ASP A 213 7.80 13.15 4.45
CA ASP A 213 6.85 13.79 3.55
C ASP A 213 5.59 12.92 3.39
N ILE A 214 4.43 13.56 3.33
CA ILE A 214 3.15 12.97 2.91
C ILE A 214 2.82 13.48 1.52
N HIS A 215 2.46 12.57 0.63
CA HIS A 215 2.09 12.85 -0.75
C HIS A 215 0.63 12.44 -0.99
N LEU A 216 -0.21 13.41 -1.35
CA LEU A 216 -1.56 13.19 -1.89
C LEU A 216 -1.49 13.37 -3.40
N GLU A 217 -1.66 12.28 -4.14
CA GLU A 217 -1.39 12.25 -5.58
C GLU A 217 -2.63 11.86 -6.39
N PRO A 218 -3.19 12.79 -7.17
CA PRO A 218 -4.25 12.49 -8.10
C PRO A 218 -3.69 11.98 -9.44
N TYR A 219 -4.24 10.86 -9.90
CA TYR A 219 -4.10 10.33 -11.25
C TYR A 219 -5.48 10.26 -11.93
N GLU A 220 -5.52 9.86 -13.20
CA GLU A 220 -6.77 9.81 -13.99
C GLU A 220 -7.90 9.06 -13.29
N LYS A 221 -7.61 7.87 -12.74
CA LYS A 221 -8.62 6.97 -12.14
C LYS A 221 -8.38 6.67 -10.66
N VAL A 222 -7.22 7.07 -10.15
CA VAL A 222 -6.72 6.66 -8.84
C VAL A 222 -6.30 7.89 -8.07
N PHE A 223 -6.66 7.94 -6.79
CA PHE A 223 -6.12 8.90 -5.84
C PHE A 223 -5.39 8.11 -4.76
N ARG A 224 -4.12 8.43 -4.53
CA ARG A 224 -3.29 7.67 -3.58
C ARG A 224 -2.59 8.57 -2.58
N VAL A 225 -2.35 7.99 -1.41
CA VAL A 225 -1.59 8.61 -0.33
C VAL A 225 -0.29 7.83 -0.15
N ARG A 226 0.85 8.51 -0.25
CA ARG A 226 2.17 7.91 -0.03
C ARG A 226 2.93 8.65 1.05
N PHE A 227 3.69 7.93 1.85
CA PHE A 227 4.63 8.52 2.80
C PHE A 227 6.05 8.30 2.31
N ARG A 228 6.92 9.28 2.52
CA ARG A 228 8.36 9.09 2.43
C ARG A 228 8.89 8.74 3.80
N VAL A 229 9.40 7.54 3.98
CA VAL A 229 10.02 7.06 5.23
C VAL A 229 11.44 6.65 4.88
N ASP A 230 12.43 7.19 5.60
CA ASP A 230 13.86 6.93 5.35
C ASP A 230 14.28 7.13 3.89
N GLY A 231 13.70 8.13 3.23
CA GLY A 231 13.97 8.47 1.83
C GLY A 231 13.21 7.64 0.79
N VAL A 232 12.54 6.55 1.19
CA VAL A 232 11.78 5.66 0.30
C VAL A 232 10.29 6.00 0.34
N LEU A 233 9.63 5.95 -0.82
CA LEU A 233 8.19 6.19 -0.92
C LEU A 233 7.40 4.90 -0.72
N HIS A 234 6.52 4.89 0.26
CA HIS A 234 5.60 3.81 0.57
C HIS A 234 4.17 4.23 0.28
N GLU A 235 3.42 3.39 -0.45
CA GLU A 235 1.99 3.59 -0.67
C GLU A 235 1.21 3.10 0.54
N ILE A 236 0.44 4.01 1.15
CA ILE A 236 -0.23 3.76 2.44
C ILE A 236 -1.69 3.42 2.24
N MET A 237 -2.36 4.11 1.32
CA MET A 237 -3.76 3.89 1.00
C MET A 237 -4.10 4.46 -0.37
N ILE A 238 -5.19 3.95 -0.94
CA ILE A 238 -5.77 4.41 -2.19
C ILE A 238 -7.24 4.77 -1.91
N PRO A 239 -7.54 6.00 -1.45
CA PRO A 239 -8.93 6.39 -1.21
C PRO A 239 -9.72 6.47 -2.53
N PRO A 240 -11.05 6.26 -2.49
CA PRO A 240 -11.90 6.48 -3.66
C PRO A 240 -11.65 7.85 -4.29
N LYS A 241 -11.43 7.89 -5.61
CA LYS A 241 -11.10 9.12 -6.37
C LYS A 241 -12.09 10.27 -6.11
N ARG A 242 -13.36 9.97 -5.85
CA ARG A 242 -14.41 10.96 -5.52
C ARG A 242 -14.12 11.78 -4.25
N LEU A 243 -13.33 11.25 -3.30
CA LEU A 243 -12.99 11.93 -2.05
C LEU A 243 -11.86 12.94 -2.19
N GLU A 244 -11.15 12.93 -3.32
CA GLU A 244 -10.01 13.83 -3.55
C GLU A 244 -10.33 15.31 -3.31
N PRO A 245 -11.38 15.92 -3.90
CA PRO A 245 -11.62 17.35 -3.74
C PRO A 245 -11.89 17.72 -2.29
N ALA A 246 -12.55 16.83 -1.55
CA ALA A 246 -12.87 17.01 -0.15
C ALA A 246 -11.59 16.94 0.72
N LEU A 247 -10.71 15.96 0.46
CA LEU A 247 -9.45 15.82 1.18
C LEU A 247 -8.50 17.01 0.94
N ILE A 248 -8.39 17.46 -0.32
CA ILE A 248 -7.56 18.63 -0.67
C ILE A 248 -8.13 19.89 0.00
N SER A 249 -9.45 20.09 -0.07
CA SER A 249 -10.14 21.21 0.58
C SER A 249 -9.85 21.25 2.08
N ARG A 250 -9.97 20.09 2.76
CA ARG A 250 -9.68 20.00 4.19
C ARG A 250 -8.23 20.37 4.52
N VAL A 251 -7.27 19.90 3.73
CA VAL A 251 -5.86 20.27 3.91
C VAL A 251 -5.64 21.77 3.67
N LYS A 252 -6.29 22.36 2.65
CA LYS A 252 -6.24 23.80 2.39
C LYS A 252 -6.78 24.62 3.57
N ILE A 253 -7.92 24.23 4.13
CA ILE A 253 -8.49 24.86 5.34
C ILE A 253 -7.48 24.82 6.49
N MET A 254 -6.93 23.64 6.79
CA MET A 254 -5.97 23.48 7.89
C MET A 254 -4.70 24.32 7.69
N ALA A 255 -4.29 24.52 6.44
CA ALA A 255 -3.11 25.29 6.06
C ALA A 255 -3.38 26.78 5.79
N ASN A 256 -4.62 27.25 5.99
CA ASN A 256 -5.09 28.61 5.70
C ASN A 256 -4.85 29.04 4.25
N LEU A 257 -5.17 28.15 3.31
CA LEU A 257 -5.06 28.34 1.85
C LEU A 257 -6.42 28.65 1.22
N ASP A 258 -6.41 29.28 0.04
CA ASP A 258 -7.63 29.56 -0.72
C ASP A 258 -8.18 28.26 -1.34
N ILE A 259 -9.37 27.85 -0.90
CA ILE A 259 -10.08 26.64 -1.32
C ILE A 259 -10.64 26.79 -2.75
N ALA A 260 -11.03 28.01 -3.11
CA ALA A 260 -11.62 28.31 -4.42
C ALA A 260 -10.55 28.34 -5.51
N GLU A 261 -9.34 28.79 -5.19
CA GLU A 261 -8.23 28.78 -6.14
C GLU A 261 -7.62 27.38 -6.28
N ARG A 262 -7.61 26.86 -7.51
CA ARG A 262 -7.09 25.52 -7.86
C ARG A 262 -6.15 25.51 -9.06
N ARG A 263 -5.83 26.68 -9.61
CA ARG A 263 -5.07 26.85 -10.87
C ARG A 263 -3.66 27.37 -10.61
N LEU A 264 -3.37 27.81 -9.39
CA LEU A 264 -2.07 28.31 -8.97
C LEU A 264 -1.48 27.45 -7.86
N PRO A 265 -0.16 27.29 -7.80
CA PRO A 265 0.49 26.70 -6.64
C PRO A 265 0.19 27.53 -5.38
N GLN A 266 0.02 26.87 -4.24
CA GLN A 266 -0.17 27.53 -2.95
C GLN A 266 0.69 26.87 -1.88
N ASP A 267 1.20 27.66 -0.95
CA ASP A 267 2.05 27.21 0.15
C ASP A 267 1.51 27.70 1.49
N GLY A 268 1.48 26.79 2.47
CA GLY A 268 0.91 27.05 3.78
C GLY A 268 1.62 26.24 4.86
N ARG A 269 1.12 26.35 6.10
CA ARG A 269 1.65 25.60 7.23
C ARG A 269 0.53 25.10 8.11
N ILE A 270 0.69 23.88 8.61
CA ILE A 270 -0.19 23.29 9.62
C ILE A 270 0.64 23.03 10.85
N LYS A 271 0.24 23.59 12.00
CA LYS A 271 0.85 23.28 13.29
C LYS A 271 -0.02 22.27 14.02
N LEU A 272 0.59 21.17 14.45
CA LEU A 272 -0.10 20.09 15.12
C LEU A 272 0.69 19.69 16.37
N ARG A 273 0.01 19.54 17.50
CA ARG A 273 0.66 19.11 18.74
C ARG A 273 0.41 17.62 18.97
N TYR A 274 1.44 16.80 18.84
CA TYR A 274 1.37 15.35 19.07
C TYR A 274 2.04 14.98 20.38
N ASN A 275 1.26 14.49 21.35
CA ASN A 275 1.71 14.30 22.75
C ASN A 275 2.26 15.62 23.33
N THR A 276 3.57 15.66 23.63
CA THR A 276 4.29 16.84 24.13
C THR A 276 5.02 17.63 23.04
N HIS A 277 5.06 17.11 21.81
CA HIS A 277 5.86 17.67 20.72
C HIS A 277 5.01 18.53 19.78
N GLU A 278 5.55 19.67 19.36
CA GLU A 278 4.94 20.53 18.35
C GLU A 278 5.55 20.23 16.98
N ILE A 279 4.72 19.72 16.07
CA ILE A 279 5.12 19.33 14.72
C ILE A 279 4.60 20.38 13.74
N ASP A 280 5.50 20.87 12.88
CA ASP A 280 5.18 21.85 11.84
C ASP A 280 5.16 21.13 10.48
N PHE A 281 4.00 21.10 9.83
CA PHE A 281 3.87 20.61 8.47
C PHE A 281 3.94 21.79 7.51
N ARG A 282 4.86 21.74 6.55
CA ARG A 282 4.84 22.67 5.41
C ARG A 282 4.03 22.05 4.28
N VAL A 283 2.98 22.75 3.87
CA VAL A 283 2.03 22.25 2.88
C VAL A 283 2.25 23.00 1.58
N SER A 284 2.34 22.26 0.48
CA SER A 284 2.38 22.81 -0.86
C SER A 284 1.35 22.11 -1.73
N THR A 285 0.47 22.87 -2.38
CA THR A 285 -0.49 22.37 -3.37
C THR A 285 -0.06 22.81 -4.76
N LEU A 286 -0.08 21.89 -5.73
CA LEU A 286 0.27 22.16 -7.12
C LEU A 286 -0.84 21.67 -8.06
N PRO A 287 -1.35 22.51 -8.97
CA PRO A 287 -2.29 22.06 -9.99
C PRO A 287 -1.64 21.04 -10.92
N THR A 288 -2.35 19.96 -11.22
CA THR A 288 -1.95 18.91 -12.17
C THR A 288 -3.08 18.63 -13.15
N ILE A 289 -2.83 17.76 -14.14
CA ILE A 289 -3.82 17.40 -15.18
C ILE A 289 -5.08 16.78 -14.56
N TYR A 290 -4.95 16.00 -13.48
CA TYR A 290 -6.03 15.18 -12.92
C TYR A 290 -6.53 15.65 -11.56
N GLY A 291 -6.16 16.85 -11.13
CA GLY A 291 -6.46 17.38 -9.81
C GLY A 291 -5.33 18.20 -9.21
N GLU A 292 -5.35 18.43 -7.90
CA GLU A 292 -4.27 19.15 -7.21
C GLU A 292 -3.41 18.17 -6.41
N LYS A 293 -2.12 18.11 -6.75
CA LYS A 293 -1.15 17.35 -5.98
C LYS A 293 -0.81 18.13 -4.73
N THR A 294 -0.95 17.49 -3.57
CA THR A 294 -0.59 18.11 -2.28
C THR A 294 0.57 17.35 -1.66
N VAL A 295 1.59 18.09 -1.21
CA VAL A 295 2.72 17.54 -0.47
C VAL A 295 2.81 18.23 0.88
N MET A 296 2.95 17.46 1.95
CA MET A 296 3.13 17.97 3.30
C MET A 296 4.45 17.46 3.85
N ARG A 297 5.41 18.35 4.08
CA ARG A 297 6.69 18.01 4.69
C ARG A 297 6.60 18.14 6.21
N LEU A 298 6.97 17.08 6.91
CA LEU A 298 7.04 17.05 8.36
C LEU A 298 8.35 17.69 8.82
N LEU A 299 8.25 18.67 9.71
CA LEU A 299 9.39 19.24 10.42
C LEU A 299 9.15 19.07 11.90
N ASP A 300 9.87 18.12 12.49
CA ASP A 300 9.97 18.00 13.94
C ASP A 300 11.00 19.02 14.45
N LYS A 301 10.51 20.05 15.13
CA LYS A 301 11.36 21.12 15.68
C LYS A 301 12.34 20.61 16.74
N ASP A 302 12.04 19.49 17.40
CA ASP A 302 12.88 18.93 18.45
C ASP A 302 13.96 17.99 17.88
N SER A 303 13.68 17.32 16.75
CA SER A 303 14.64 16.46 16.04
C SER A 303 15.91 17.18 15.54
N LEU A 304 15.85 18.50 15.42
CA LEU A 304 16.95 19.35 14.93
C LEU A 304 17.90 19.83 16.04
N GLN A 305 17.82 19.25 17.23
CA GLN A 305 18.90 19.32 18.22
C GLN A 305 19.95 18.25 17.91
N LEU A 306 20.69 18.46 16.81
CA LEU A 306 21.92 17.71 16.58
C LEU A 306 22.93 18.14 17.65
N ASP A 307 23.07 17.31 18.67
CA ASP A 307 24.17 17.40 19.62
C ASP A 307 25.48 17.26 18.84
N LEU A 308 26.28 18.33 18.81
CA LEU A 308 27.54 18.37 18.08
C LEU A 308 28.50 17.26 18.55
N THR A 309 28.35 16.77 19.78
CA THR A 309 29.13 15.65 20.31
C THR A 309 28.80 14.31 19.63
N LYS A 310 27.60 14.16 19.05
CA LYS A 310 27.14 12.93 18.37
C LYS A 310 27.46 12.91 16.87
N LEU A 311 27.95 14.03 16.32
CA LEU A 311 28.34 14.15 14.91
C LEU A 311 29.73 13.56 14.60
N GLY A 312 30.40 12.99 15.60
CA GLY A 312 31.71 12.36 15.44
C GLY A 312 32.88 13.34 15.45
N PHE A 313 32.69 14.53 16.02
CA PHE A 313 33.81 15.44 16.29
C PHE A 313 34.76 14.81 17.30
N ASP A 314 36.05 14.99 17.06
CA ASP A 314 37.06 14.84 18.11
C ASP A 314 36.84 15.96 19.17
N PRO A 315 36.97 15.70 20.47
CA PRO A 315 36.69 16.68 21.53
C PRO A 315 37.43 18.02 21.34
N ASP A 316 38.69 17.97 20.91
CA ASP A 316 39.50 19.18 20.70
C ASP A 316 39.05 19.96 19.45
N ALA A 317 38.58 19.24 18.42
CA ALA A 317 38.05 19.86 17.21
C ALA A 317 36.69 20.54 17.48
N LEU A 318 35.86 19.95 18.33
CA LEU A 318 34.58 20.52 18.75
C LEU A 318 34.79 21.83 19.52
N GLU A 319 35.74 21.86 20.47
CA GLU A 319 36.03 23.07 21.24
C GLU A 319 36.49 24.23 20.33
N HIS A 320 37.37 23.95 19.37
CA HIS A 320 37.81 24.94 18.40
C HIS A 320 36.66 25.44 17.51
N PHE A 321 35.78 24.54 17.07
CA PHE A 321 34.62 24.89 16.27
C PHE A 321 33.62 25.75 17.07
N GLU A 322 33.30 25.38 18.31
CA GLU A 322 32.41 26.13 19.19
C GLU A 322 32.93 27.55 19.49
N LYS A 323 34.25 27.68 19.71
CA LYS A 323 34.89 28.99 19.91
C LYS A 323 34.82 29.85 18.66
N ALA A 324 35.02 29.25 17.48
CA ALA A 324 34.96 29.96 16.21
C ALA A 324 33.54 30.48 15.90
N ILE A 325 32.49 29.65 16.07
CA ILE A 325 31.10 30.06 15.79
C ILE A 325 30.56 31.09 16.78
N ARG A 326 31.12 31.16 18.00
CA ARG A 326 30.73 32.15 19.02
C ARG A 326 31.51 33.47 18.94
N SER A 327 32.43 33.60 17.98
CA SER A 327 33.21 34.82 17.81
C SER A 327 32.34 35.95 17.23
N PRO A 328 32.51 37.21 17.70
CA PRO A 328 31.63 38.33 17.31
C PRO A 328 31.73 38.75 15.84
N TYR A 329 32.81 38.36 15.15
CA TYR A 329 33.03 38.57 13.72
C TYR A 329 34.00 37.52 13.19
N GLY A 330 33.82 37.13 11.93
CA GLY A 330 34.61 36.10 11.28
C GLY A 330 33.80 35.31 10.25
N MET A 331 34.47 34.45 9.50
CA MET A 331 33.84 33.57 8.51
C MET A 331 34.20 32.13 8.86
N VAL A 332 33.18 31.27 8.98
CA VAL A 332 33.34 29.83 9.14
C VAL A 332 32.91 29.18 7.83
N LEU A 333 33.84 28.46 7.18
CA LEU A 333 33.61 27.76 5.93
C LEU A 333 33.54 26.27 6.19
N ILE A 334 32.36 25.68 5.99
CA ILE A 334 32.16 24.24 6.05
C ILE A 334 32.32 23.73 4.61
N THR A 335 33.36 22.93 4.38
CA THR A 335 33.69 22.38 3.06
C THR A 335 33.74 20.86 3.12
N GLY A 336 33.30 20.25 2.02
CA GLY A 336 33.40 18.83 1.73
C GLY A 336 33.52 18.66 0.21
N PRO A 337 33.92 17.48 -0.27
CA PRO A 337 34.02 17.18 -1.69
C PRO A 337 32.70 17.33 -2.45
#